data_AF-A0A343YV92-F1
#
_entry.id   AF-A0A343YV92-F1
#
_cell.length_a   1.000
_cell.length_b   1.000
_cell.length_c   1.000
_cell.angle_alpha   90.00
_cell.angle_beta   90.00
_cell.angle_gamma   90.00
#
_symmetry.space_group_name_H-M   'P 1'
#
loop_
_entity.id
_entity.type
_entity.pdbx_description
1 polymer ?
#
loop_
_entity_poly.entity_id
_entity_poly.type
_entity_poly.pdbx_seq_one_letter_code
_entity_poly.pdbx_strand_id
1 'polypeptide(L)'
;MLLTNLIMAIMLTMMKSPLSSNLIILIQTLVLTLMINMINKTAWISFMIFILYIGGLMIIFLYISSIAFNEFNINKNYKNMLFKLMLLTMFIFYFKLYFNMENFYYENKFFFEDNFNLLNMFMMPNNLMIYFIMLILFFMLILIIWMLKINKGPIRQKK
;
A
#
# COMPACT_ATOMS: atom_id res chain seq x y z
N MET A 1 0.41 10.36 12.68
CA MET A 1 0.65 9.58 11.44
C MET A 1 0.16 8.14 11.54
N LEU A 2 0.44 7.38 12.61
CA LEU A 2 -0.13 6.02 12.74
C LEU A 2 -1.66 6.03 12.79
N LEU A 3 -2.23 6.93 13.62
CA LEU A 3 -3.68 7.13 13.76
C LEU A 3 -4.33 7.55 12.43
N THR A 4 -3.67 8.41 11.65
CA THR A 4 -4.17 8.83 10.34
C THR A 4 -4.14 7.67 9.33
N ASN A 5 -3.12 6.81 9.37
CA ASN A 5 -3.09 5.60 8.53
C ASN A 5 -4.19 4.60 8.88
N LEU A 6 -4.51 4.43 10.16
CA LEU A 6 -5.62 3.57 10.60
C LEU A 6 -6.97 4.09 10.10
N ILE A 7 -7.20 5.41 10.19
CA ILE A 7 -8.42 6.02 9.66
C ILE A 7 -8.51 5.81 8.15
N MET A 8 -7.42 6.00 7.41
CA MET A 8 -7.39 5.76 5.96
C MET A 8 -7.63 4.30 5.59
N ALA A 9 -7.05 3.35 6.35
CA ALA A 9 -7.27 1.92 6.14
C ALA A 9 -8.74 1.53 6.30
N ILE A 10 -9.41 2.09 7.29
CA ILE A 10 -10.84 1.82 7.50
C ILE A 10 -11.68 2.49 6.41
N MET A 11 -11.31 3.71 5.99
CA MET A 11 -11.96 4.37 4.86
C MET A 11 -11.88 3.55 3.58
N LEU A 12 -10.78 2.85 3.31
CA LEU A 12 -10.67 1.96 2.15
C LEU A 12 -11.75 0.88 2.12
N THR A 13 -12.02 0.23 3.25
CA THR A 13 -13.03 -0.84 3.33
C THR A 13 -14.45 -0.35 3.06
N MET A 14 -14.70 0.95 3.26
CA MET A 14 -16.02 1.56 3.11
C MET A 14 -16.30 2.06 1.68
N MET A 15 -15.25 2.23 0.86
CA MET A 15 -15.38 2.83 -0.47
C MET A 15 -15.83 1.81 -1.50
N LYS A 16 -16.86 2.17 -2.25
CA LYS A 16 -17.43 1.30 -3.31
C LYS A 16 -16.88 1.61 -4.70
N SER A 17 -16.44 2.85 -4.93
CA SER A 17 -15.89 3.24 -6.24
C SER A 17 -14.42 2.86 -6.33
N PRO A 18 -14.00 2.12 -7.38
CA PRO A 18 -12.61 1.69 -7.52
C PRO A 18 -11.64 2.87 -7.71
N LEU A 19 -12.10 3.96 -8.33
CA LEU A 19 -11.31 5.19 -8.47
C LEU A 19 -10.99 5.82 -7.10
N SER A 20 -12.00 5.97 -6.23
CA SER A 20 -11.82 6.57 -4.91
C SER A 20 -10.96 5.70 -4.00
N SER A 21 -11.08 4.37 -4.09
CA SER A 21 -10.22 3.47 -3.32
C SER A 21 -8.76 3.64 -3.74
N ASN A 22 -8.46 3.72 -5.04
CA ASN A 22 -7.08 3.90 -5.52
C ASN A 22 -6.46 5.22 -5.03
N LEU A 23 -7.23 6.31 -5.02
CA LEU A 23 -6.76 7.60 -4.50
C LEU A 23 -6.44 7.53 -3.00
N ILE A 24 -7.26 6.84 -2.21
CA ILE A 24 -7.02 6.67 -0.78
C ILE A 24 -5.80 5.79 -0.54
N ILE A 25 -5.59 4.73 -1.33
CA ILE A 25 -4.38 3.89 -1.23
C ILE A 25 -3.14 4.74 -1.51
N LEU A 26 -3.17 5.63 -2.51
CA LEU A 26 -2.02 6.49 -2.86
C LEU A 26 -1.67 7.46 -1.72
N ILE A 27 -2.67 8.05 -1.05
CA ILE A 27 -2.43 8.91 0.11
C ILE A 27 -1.94 8.09 1.30
N GLN A 28 -2.48 6.89 1.52
CA GLN A 28 -2.06 6.02 2.61
C GLN A 28 -0.61 5.55 2.43
N THR A 29 -0.19 5.20 1.21
CA THR A 29 1.20 4.78 0.92
C THR A 29 2.17 5.92 1.13
N LEU A 30 1.81 7.16 0.77
CA LEU A 30 2.59 8.36 1.10
C LEU A 30 2.80 8.54 2.62
N VAL A 31 1.74 8.40 3.41
CA VAL A 31 1.84 8.55 4.87
C VAL A 31 2.61 7.39 5.49
N LEU A 32 2.51 6.17 4.94
CA LEU A 32 3.29 5.01 5.36
C LEU A 32 4.78 5.16 5.06
N THR A 33 5.18 5.63 3.88
CA THR A 33 6.60 5.79 3.53
C THR A 33 7.26 6.88 4.37
N LEU A 34 6.53 7.96 4.68
CA LEU A 34 6.97 8.97 5.64
C LEU A 34 7.16 8.39 7.05
N MET A 35 6.24 7.53 7.51
CA MET A 35 6.38 6.85 8.81
C MET A 35 7.60 5.93 8.87
N ILE A 36 7.82 5.13 7.83
CA ILE A 36 8.96 4.21 7.74
C ILE A 36 10.27 5.01 7.72
N ASN A 37 10.29 6.16 7.05
CA ASN A 37 11.45 7.04 7.04
C ASN A 37 11.77 7.65 8.41
N MET A 38 10.75 7.86 9.26
CA MET A 38 10.97 8.35 10.63
C MET A 38 11.48 7.26 11.58
N ILE A 39 11.15 5.98 11.31
CA ILE A 39 11.57 4.83 12.13
C ILE A 39 12.97 4.36 11.74
N ASN A 40 13.24 4.32 10.43
CA ASN A 40 14.49 3.79 9.91
C ASN A 40 15.54 4.88 9.80
N LYS A 41 16.80 4.52 10.09
CA LYS A 41 17.95 5.43 9.95
C LYS A 41 18.24 5.79 8.50
N THR A 42 17.99 4.87 7.56
CA THR A 42 18.19 5.09 6.13
C THR A 42 16.87 5.18 5.36
N ALA A 43 16.80 6.17 4.47
CA ALA A 43 15.66 6.38 3.58
C ALA A 43 15.53 5.36 2.42
N TRP A 44 16.46 4.43 2.27
CA TRP A 44 16.47 3.53 1.09
C TRP A 44 15.27 2.59 1.05
N ILE A 45 14.90 2.02 2.21
CA ILE A 45 13.74 1.13 2.34
C ILE A 45 12.42 1.89 2.12
N SER A 46 12.28 3.10 2.71
CA SER A 46 11.08 3.92 2.52
C SER A 46 10.92 4.36 1.07
N PHE A 47 12.01 4.65 0.37
CA PHE A 47 12.01 5.01 -1.05
C PHE A 47 11.64 3.84 -1.97
N MET A 48 12.18 2.63 -1.74
CA MET A 48 11.82 1.45 -2.53
C MET A 48 10.34 1.10 -2.42
N ILE A 49 9.78 1.17 -1.20
CA ILE A 49 8.34 0.97 -0.96
C ILE A 49 7.52 2.02 -1.73
N PHE A 50 7.95 3.29 -1.72
CA PHE A 50 7.25 4.36 -2.43
C PHE A 50 7.15 4.10 -3.94
N ILE A 51 8.26 3.74 -4.59
CA ILE A 51 8.28 3.48 -6.03
C ILE A 51 7.39 2.28 -6.38
N LEU A 52 7.52 1.19 -5.65
CA LEU A 52 6.84 -0.07 -5.98
C LEU A 52 5.31 0.08 -5.89
N TYR A 53 4.82 0.78 -4.86
CA TYR A 53 3.40 1.05 -4.71
C TYR A 53 2.87 2.04 -5.76
N ILE A 54 3.58 3.14 -6.06
CA ILE A 54 3.11 4.09 -7.09
C ILE A 54 3.09 3.43 -8.47
N GLY A 55 4.15 2.71 -8.84
CA GLY A 55 4.23 2.03 -10.13
C GLY A 55 3.08 1.03 -10.33
N GLY A 56 2.79 0.21 -9.33
CA GLY A 56 1.68 -0.74 -9.38
C GLY A 56 0.31 -0.07 -9.43
N LEU A 57 0.09 0.98 -8.64
CA LEU A 57 -1.19 1.69 -8.59
C LEU A 57 -1.50 2.43 -9.89
N MET A 58 -0.49 2.96 -10.59
CA MET A 58 -0.69 3.63 -11.88
C MET A 58 -1.19 2.66 -12.97
N ILE A 59 -0.68 1.42 -12.99
CA ILE A 59 -1.13 0.38 -13.94
C ILE A 59 -2.60 0.01 -13.68
N ILE A 60 -2.97 -0.16 -12.41
CA ILE A 60 -4.35 -0.45 -12.02
C ILE A 60 -5.28 0.73 -12.36
N PHE A 61 -4.83 1.97 -12.15
CA PHE A 61 -5.56 3.18 -12.53
C PHE A 61 -5.87 3.22 -14.03
N LEU A 62 -4.86 2.97 -14.88
CA LEU A 62 -5.03 2.90 -16.33
C LEU A 62 -6.06 1.83 -16.72
N TYR A 63 -5.94 0.62 -16.17
CA TYR A 63 -6.88 -0.48 -16.45
C TYR A 63 -8.33 -0.10 -16.11
N ILE A 64 -8.56 0.43 -14.91
CA ILE A 64 -9.92 0.75 -14.44
C ILE A 64 -10.51 1.94 -15.22
N SER A 65 -9.70 2.96 -15.52
CA SER A 65 -10.13 4.09 -16.35
C SER A 65 -10.53 3.68 -17.78
N SER A 66 -9.95 2.61 -18.31
CA SER A 66 -10.27 2.08 -19.64
C SER A 66 -11.56 1.24 -19.68
N ILE A 67 -12.00 0.70 -18.54
CA ILE A 67 -13.14 -0.23 -18.45
C ILE A 67 -14.42 0.45 -17.96
N ALA A 68 -14.30 1.41 -17.04
CA ALA A 68 -15.46 2.07 -16.45
C ALA A 68 -15.60 3.50 -16.99
N PHE A 69 -16.56 3.69 -17.91
CA PHE A 69 -17.18 5.00 -18.05
C PHE A 69 -17.74 5.42 -16.68
N ASN A 70 -17.44 6.64 -16.33
CA ASN A 70 -17.49 7.19 -14.99
C ASN A 70 -18.94 7.31 -14.46
N GLU A 71 -19.53 6.22 -13.94
CA GLU A 71 -20.75 6.28 -13.13
C GLU A 71 -20.41 6.85 -11.75
N PHE A 72 -20.11 8.15 -11.70
CA PHE A 72 -20.14 8.93 -10.46
C PHE A 72 -21.58 8.98 -9.97
N ASN A 73 -22.03 7.91 -9.33
CA ASN A 73 -23.26 7.89 -8.54
C ASN A 73 -23.03 8.75 -7.28
N ILE A 74 -23.18 10.06 -7.48
CA ILE A 74 -23.06 11.13 -6.48
C ILE A 74 -24.17 11.03 -5.41
N ASN A 75 -25.20 10.21 -5.62
CA ASN A 75 -26.31 10.00 -4.68
C ASN A 75 -26.03 8.97 -3.56
N LYS A 76 -24.76 8.76 -3.18
CA LYS A 76 -24.45 7.91 -2.02
C LYS A 76 -24.69 8.68 -0.72
N ASN A 77 -25.26 7.99 0.25
CA ASN A 77 -25.73 8.52 1.53
C ASN A 77 -24.54 8.96 2.42
N TYR A 78 -23.93 10.12 2.11
CA TYR A 78 -22.73 10.66 2.78
C TYR A 78 -22.92 10.85 4.29
N LYS A 79 -24.16 11.10 4.73
CA LYS A 79 -24.49 11.24 6.16
C LYS A 79 -24.13 9.99 6.97
N ASN A 80 -24.36 8.79 6.43
CA ASN A 80 -24.01 7.55 7.12
C ASN A 80 -22.49 7.33 7.17
N MET A 81 -21.77 7.73 6.13
CA MET A 81 -20.30 7.67 6.13
C MET A 81 -19.70 8.65 7.15
N LEU A 82 -20.20 9.89 7.19
CA LEU A 82 -19.73 10.90 8.14
C LEU A 82 -20.02 10.50 9.59
N PHE A 83 -21.19 9.91 9.87
CA PHE A 83 -21.51 9.42 11.20
C PHE A 83 -20.58 8.28 11.65
N LYS A 84 -20.31 7.32 10.77
CA LYS A 84 -19.36 6.24 11.04
C LYS A 84 -17.95 6.77 11.28
N LEU A 85 -17.51 7.75 10.49
CA LEU A 85 -16.21 8.41 10.68
C LEU A 85 -16.11 9.10 12.03
N MET A 86 -17.16 9.83 12.44
CA MET A 86 -17.18 10.52 13.74
C MET A 86 -17.12 9.55 14.92
N LEU A 87 -17.84 8.42 14.85
CA LEU A 87 -17.72 7.39 15.89
C LEU A 87 -16.29 6.84 15.96
N LEU A 88 -15.68 6.60 14.80
CA LEU A 88 -14.34 6.05 14.72
C LEU A 88 -13.29 7.00 15.29
N THR A 89 -13.36 8.29 14.98
CA THR A 89 -12.44 9.28 15.55
C THR A 89 -12.61 9.38 17.06
N MET A 90 -13.84 9.32 17.58
CA MET A 90 -14.08 9.31 19.02
C MET A 90 -13.48 8.09 19.72
N PHE A 91 -13.66 6.88 19.16
CA PHE A 91 -13.01 5.67 19.69
C PHE A 91 -11.49 5.81 19.70
N ILE A 92 -10.92 6.34 18.62
CA ILE A 92 -9.48 6.52 18.50
C ILE A 92 -8.95 7.51 19.54
N PHE A 93 -9.64 8.62 19.77
CA PHE A 93 -9.26 9.59 20.82
C PHE A 93 -9.36 8.99 22.22
N TYR A 94 -10.38 8.18 22.48
CA TYR A 94 -10.52 7.45 23.73
C TYR A 94 -9.34 6.49 23.96
N PHE A 95 -8.96 5.69 22.95
CA PHE A 95 -7.81 4.81 23.05
C PHE A 95 -6.48 5.57 23.22
N LYS A 96 -6.32 6.72 22.57
CA LYS A 96 -5.11 7.55 22.74
C LYS A 96 -4.93 8.03 24.18
N LEU A 97 -6.01 8.31 24.91
CA LEU A 97 -5.93 8.73 26.31
C LEU A 97 -5.47 7.60 27.23
N TYR A 98 -5.83 6.35 26.92
CA TYR A 98 -5.43 5.17 27.72
C TYR A 98 -4.03 4.65 27.35
N PHE A 99 -3.67 4.70 26.06
CA PHE A 99 -2.32 4.43 25.62
C PHE A 99 -1.50 5.70 25.74
N ASN A 100 -1.02 5.97 26.95
CA ASN A 100 0.09 6.87 27.16
C ASN A 100 1.31 6.22 26.47
N MET A 101 1.42 6.46 25.17
CA MET A 101 2.57 6.07 24.37
C MET A 101 3.71 6.95 24.86
N GLU A 102 4.35 6.51 25.95
CA GLU A 102 5.67 6.96 26.33
C GLU A 102 6.47 7.03 25.04
N ASN A 103 7.06 8.20 24.79
CA ASN A 103 7.83 8.44 23.60
C ASN A 103 8.80 7.27 23.43
N PHE A 104 8.54 6.43 22.43
CA PHE A 104 9.53 5.53 21.87
C PHE A 104 10.54 6.42 21.12
N TYR A 105 11.26 7.27 21.87
CA TYR A 105 12.57 7.70 21.48
C TYR A 105 13.40 6.43 21.49
N TYR A 106 13.35 5.71 20.38
CA TYR A 106 14.37 4.75 20.03
C TYR A 106 15.66 5.56 19.95
N GLU A 107 16.37 5.67 21.09
CA GLU A 107 17.74 6.11 21.15
C GLU A 107 18.55 5.07 20.39
N ASN A 108 18.59 5.27 19.08
CA ASN A 108 19.25 4.37 18.16
C ASN A 108 20.74 4.73 18.15
N LYS A 109 21.40 4.54 19.31
CA LYS A 109 22.79 4.93 19.61
C LYS A 109 23.85 4.20 18.78
N PHE A 110 23.46 3.22 17.96
CA PHE A 110 24.35 2.63 16.97
C PHE A 110 24.45 3.54 15.74
N PHE A 111 25.26 4.60 15.84
CA PHE A 111 25.88 5.17 14.67
C PHE A 111 26.75 4.08 14.04
N PHE A 112 26.65 3.91 12.72
CA PHE A 112 27.36 2.92 11.90
C PHE A 112 26.68 1.56 11.75
N GLU A 113 26.13 1.35 10.54
CA GLU A 113 26.35 0.20 9.62
C GLU A 113 25.12 -0.24 8.81
N ASP A 114 24.30 0.70 8.29
CA ASP A 114 23.14 0.31 7.49
C ASP A 114 23.47 -0.11 6.04
N ASN A 115 24.59 0.36 5.46
CA ASN A 115 25.01 -0.10 4.12
C ASN A 115 25.52 -1.55 4.14
N PHE A 116 26.00 -2.05 5.28
CA PHE A 116 26.40 -3.45 5.42
C PHE A 116 25.19 -4.40 5.39
N ASN A 117 24.02 -3.97 5.85
CA ASN A 117 22.81 -4.80 5.82
C ASN A 117 22.34 -5.16 4.40
N LEU A 118 22.51 -4.26 3.43
CA LEU A 118 22.17 -4.55 2.03
C LEU A 118 23.14 -5.55 1.39
N LEU A 119 24.43 -5.39 1.66
CA LEU A 119 25.44 -6.31 1.15
C LEU A 119 25.27 -7.71 1.78
N ASN A 120 24.89 -7.77 3.06
CA ASN A 120 24.59 -9.01 3.78
C ASN A 120 23.41 -9.79 3.18
N MET A 121 22.51 -9.15 2.41
CA MET A 121 21.46 -9.88 1.69
C MET A 121 22.03 -10.82 0.61
N PHE A 122 23.11 -10.40 -0.06
CA PHE A 122 23.75 -11.18 -1.12
C PHE A 122 24.81 -12.16 -0.60
N MET A 123 25.18 -12.05 0.66
CA MET A 123 26.13 -12.96 1.31
C MET A 123 25.42 -14.23 1.83
N MET A 124 26.19 -15.30 2.00
CA MET A 124 25.69 -16.54 2.61
C MET A 124 25.37 -16.30 4.10
N PRO A 125 24.25 -16.79 4.66
CA PRO A 125 23.27 -17.75 4.12
C PRO A 125 22.10 -17.14 3.32
N ASN A 126 21.94 -15.82 3.31
CA ASN A 126 20.75 -15.16 2.75
C ASN A 126 20.64 -15.24 1.22
N ASN A 127 21.74 -15.49 0.51
CA ASN A 127 21.73 -15.62 -0.95
C ASN A 127 20.76 -16.71 -1.46
N LEU A 128 20.53 -17.79 -0.69
CA LEU A 128 19.53 -18.82 -1.03
C LEU A 128 18.11 -18.23 -1.13
N MET A 129 17.76 -17.29 -0.25
CA MET A 129 16.46 -16.62 -0.28
C MET A 129 16.33 -15.75 -1.54
N ILE A 130 17.40 -15.09 -1.97
CA ILE A 130 17.41 -14.30 -3.22
C ILE A 130 17.18 -15.20 -4.43
N TYR A 131 17.88 -16.34 -4.54
CA TYR A 131 17.66 -17.28 -5.63
C TYR A 131 16.21 -17.79 -5.67
N PHE A 132 15.62 -18.08 -4.50
CA PHE A 132 14.23 -18.49 -4.41
C PHE A 132 13.25 -17.41 -4.90
N ILE A 133 13.45 -16.15 -4.51
CA ILE A 133 12.63 -15.01 -4.99
C ILE A 133 12.75 -14.86 -6.51
N MET A 134 13.96 -14.97 -7.06
CA MET A 134 14.18 -14.85 -8.50
C MET A 134 13.46 -15.96 -9.29
N LEU A 135 13.48 -17.20 -8.78
CA LEU A 135 12.73 -18.32 -9.38
C LEU A 135 11.22 -18.08 -9.34
N ILE A 136 10.69 -17.55 -8.24
CA ILE A 136 9.26 -17.21 -8.15
C ILE A 136 8.89 -16.16 -9.20
N LEU A 137 9.65 -15.06 -9.30
CA LEU A 137 9.37 -14.01 -10.27
C LEU A 137 9.43 -14.55 -11.71
N PHE A 138 10.40 -15.41 -12.02
CA PHE A 138 10.50 -16.06 -13.33
C PHE A 138 9.30 -16.97 -13.63
N PHE A 139 8.89 -17.79 -12.67
CA PHE A 139 7.72 -18.65 -12.81
C PHE A 139 6.43 -17.84 -13.02
N MET A 140 6.27 -16.73 -12.28
CA MET A 140 5.14 -15.82 -12.45
C MET A 140 5.08 -15.22 -13.87
N LEU A 141 6.23 -14.85 -14.45
CA LEU A 141 6.28 -14.36 -15.84
C LEU A 141 5.80 -15.42 -16.85
N ILE A 142 6.23 -16.68 -16.69
CA ILE A 142 5.79 -17.79 -17.56
C ILE A 142 4.27 -17.98 -17.45
N LEU A 143 3.74 -17.99 -16.22
CA LEU A 143 2.30 -18.12 -15.97
C LEU A 143 1.50 -16.98 -16.61
N ILE A 144 1.99 -15.73 -16.50
CA ILE A 144 1.33 -14.58 -17.12
C ILE A 144 1.29 -14.73 -18.65
N ILE A 145 2.41 -15.12 -19.28
CA ILE A 145 2.45 -15.37 -20.74
C ILE A 145 1.47 -16.47 -21.13
N TRP A 146 1.37 -17.54 -20.33
CA TRP A 146 0.44 -18.62 -20.59
C TRP A 146 -1.03 -18.18 -20.44
N MET A 147 -1.35 -17.38 -19.43
CA MET A 147 -2.69 -16.78 -19.24
C MET A 147 -3.06 -15.87 -20.41
N LEU A 148 -2.13 -15.06 -20.91
CA LEU A 148 -2.36 -14.16 -22.05
C LEU A 148 -2.59 -14.90 -23.38
N LYS A 149 -2.08 -16.13 -23.54
CA LYS A 149 -2.33 -16.96 -24.75
C LYS A 149 -3.77 -17.45 -24.86
N ILE A 150 -4.56 -17.41 -23.78
CA ILE A 150 -5.98 -17.79 -23.80
C ILE A 150 -6.77 -16.64 -24.45
N ASN A 151 -6.73 -16.60 -25.78
CA ASN A 151 -7.53 -15.69 -26.60
C ASN A 151 -9.00 -16.14 -26.61
N LYS A 152 -9.74 -15.92 -25.52
CA LYS A 152 -11.19 -15.75 -25.63
C LYS A 152 -11.40 -14.35 -26.20
N GLY A 153 -12.15 -14.27 -27.31
CA GLY A 153 -12.35 -13.04 -28.08
C GLY A 153 -12.74 -11.83 -27.21
N PRO A 154 -12.64 -10.61 -27.76
CA PRO A 154 -12.76 -9.38 -26.97
C PRO A 154 -14.00 -9.43 -26.07
N ILE A 155 -13.82 -9.09 -24.79
CA ILE A 155 -14.90 -8.81 -23.81
C ILE A 155 -15.56 -7.49 -24.25
N ARG A 156 -16.10 -7.48 -25.47
CA ARG A 156 -16.98 -6.43 -25.95
C ARG A 156 -18.36 -7.02 -25.85
N GLN A 157 -19.16 -6.48 -24.92
CA GLN A 157 -20.59 -6.71 -24.95
C GLN A 157 -21.09 -6.38 -26.37
N LYS A 158 -21.59 -7.40 -27.06
CA LYS A 158 -22.47 -7.15 -28.21
C LYS A 158 -23.69 -6.42 -27.64
N LYS A 159 -24.07 -5.34 -28.31
CA LYS A 159 -25.23 -4.50 -28.01
C LYS A 159 -26.45 -5.32 -27.64
#